data_AF-A0A7G1P0Z4-F1
#
_entry.id   AF-A0A7G1P0Z4-F1
#
_cell.length_a   1.000
_cell.length_b   1.000
_cell.length_c   1.000
_cell.angle_alpha   90.00
_cell.angle_beta   90.00
_cell.angle_gamma   90.00
#
_symmetry.space_group_name_H-M   'P 1'
#
loop_
_entity.id
_entity.type
_entity.pdbx_description
1 polymer ?
#
loop_
_entity_poly.entity_id
_entity_poly.type
_entity_poly.pdbx_seq_one_letter_code
_entity_poly.pdbx_strand_id
1 'polypeptide(L)'
;MSGSARPQASEQVSVHFFSPPSGRESREQTEIRKVIENKCKAERAEFIVRRTELVKVAGGENSGRPFNLVRIEHARDLYEQIHRIPVITMSNIGCFIRRDPSSIPVRKKQLISLEGFVRYKSFFRIFRSPTECVTFIDELGSLKAAYYTTDVHDPRMLPLHIFDAEGNWENLEDVAQLREFRSRFGGGATRFDRCRREWANPKALHGRDILRVNGVEIPMGYHWDVTRKNGDERITTAHEVWKLPGSNSYCNIYPDGYIRPGQGNGKNRSKRVWP
;
A
#
# COMPACT_ATOMS: atom_id res chain seq x y z
N MET A 1 21.26 42.74 -8.23
CA MET A 1 21.60 41.70 -7.22
C MET A 1 20.77 40.47 -7.54
N SER A 2 21.38 39.51 -8.21
CA SER A 2 20.78 38.24 -8.64
C SER A 2 20.77 37.26 -7.47
N GLY A 3 19.62 37.09 -6.82
CA GLY A 3 19.41 36.04 -5.83
C GLY A 3 19.22 34.71 -6.56
N SER A 4 20.30 33.95 -6.72
CA SER A 4 20.22 32.55 -7.14
C SER A 4 19.44 31.78 -6.08
N ALA A 5 18.24 31.33 -6.46
CA ALA A 5 17.51 30.34 -5.69
C ALA A 5 18.44 29.13 -5.51
N ARG A 6 18.76 28.79 -4.26
CA ARG A 6 19.42 27.54 -3.94
C ARG A 6 18.59 26.40 -4.55
N PRO A 7 19.18 25.45 -5.29
CA PRO A 7 18.45 24.28 -5.73
C PRO A 7 17.88 23.59 -4.48
N GLN A 8 16.55 23.49 -4.42
CA GLN A 8 15.87 22.65 -3.44
C GLN A 8 16.54 21.28 -3.50
N ALA A 9 16.95 20.76 -2.33
CA ALA A 9 17.49 19.41 -2.24
C ALA A 9 16.55 18.48 -3.01
N SER A 10 17.07 17.83 -4.06
CA SER A 10 16.29 16.92 -4.89
C SER A 10 15.58 15.94 -3.96
N GLU A 11 14.24 15.99 -3.88
CA GLU A 11 13.50 15.01 -3.10
C GLU A 11 13.95 13.61 -3.54
N GLN A 12 14.48 12.84 -2.59
CA GLN A 12 14.96 11.50 -2.83
C GLN A 12 13.80 10.66 -3.36
N VAL A 13 13.88 10.23 -4.61
CA VAL A 13 12.92 9.31 -5.23
C VAL A 13 13.46 7.90 -5.11
N SER A 14 12.59 6.97 -4.74
CA SER A 14 12.94 5.55 -4.66
C SER A 14 12.10 4.71 -5.63
N VAL A 15 12.77 3.90 -6.44
CA VAL A 15 12.15 2.99 -7.42
C VAL A 15 12.19 1.58 -6.86
N HIS A 16 11.01 1.02 -6.57
CA HIS A 16 10.87 -0.37 -6.13
C HIS A 16 10.53 -1.24 -7.33
N PHE A 17 11.48 -2.03 -7.79
CA PHE A 17 11.35 -2.89 -8.96
C PHE A 17 11.14 -4.35 -8.56
N PHE A 18 9.97 -4.89 -8.90
CA PHE A 18 9.58 -6.26 -8.59
C PHE A 18 9.92 -7.19 -9.74
N SER A 19 10.52 -8.33 -9.40
CA SER A 19 11.02 -9.30 -10.37
C SER A 19 10.82 -10.73 -9.93
N PRO A 20 10.87 -11.69 -10.87
CA PRO A 20 10.82 -13.12 -10.55
C PRO A 20 11.81 -13.52 -9.46
N PRO A 21 11.63 -14.72 -8.85
CA PRO A 21 12.61 -15.29 -7.95
C PRO A 21 14.02 -15.28 -8.53
N SER A 22 15.02 -15.25 -7.65
CA SER A 22 16.43 -15.30 -8.08
C SER A 22 16.69 -16.51 -8.98
N GLY A 23 17.41 -16.29 -10.08
CA GLY A 23 17.70 -17.32 -11.09
C GLY A 23 16.52 -17.68 -12.01
N ARG A 24 15.37 -17.00 -11.93
CA ARG A 24 14.20 -17.24 -12.80
C ARG A 24 13.85 -16.09 -13.73
N GLU A 25 14.69 -15.05 -13.79
CA GLU A 25 14.52 -14.00 -14.79
C GLU A 25 14.82 -14.54 -16.18
N SER A 26 13.95 -14.25 -17.16
CA SER A 26 14.31 -14.38 -18.56
C SER A 26 15.39 -13.38 -18.95
N ARG A 27 15.99 -13.58 -20.13
CA ARG A 27 16.92 -12.61 -20.72
C ARG A 27 16.28 -11.22 -20.86
N GLU A 28 15.05 -11.17 -21.38
CA GLU A 28 14.29 -9.93 -21.55
C GLU A 28 13.99 -9.24 -20.21
N GLN A 29 13.59 -10.01 -19.19
CA GLN A 29 13.33 -9.48 -17.84
C GLN A 29 14.60 -8.89 -17.21
N THR A 30 15.74 -9.54 -17.43
CA THR A 30 17.05 -9.05 -17.00
C THR A 30 17.41 -7.75 -17.71
N GLU A 31 17.12 -7.65 -19.02
CA GLU A 31 17.37 -6.45 -19.81
C GLU A 31 16.50 -5.28 -19.37
N ILE A 32 15.19 -5.50 -19.19
CA ILE A 32 14.26 -4.52 -18.59
C ILE A 32 14.82 -3.96 -17.29
N ARG A 33 15.24 -4.84 -16.37
CA ARG A 33 15.78 -4.44 -15.07
C ARG A 33 17.03 -3.57 -15.23
N LYS A 34 17.96 -3.98 -16.10
CA LYS A 34 19.20 -3.22 -16.36
C LYS A 34 18.94 -1.85 -16.97
N VAL A 35 17.98 -1.74 -17.88
CA VAL A 35 17.58 -0.45 -18.49
C VAL A 35 17.08 0.51 -17.40
N ILE A 36 16.19 0.03 -16.52
CA ILE A 36 15.64 0.83 -15.42
C ILE A 36 16.73 1.19 -14.41
N GLU A 37 17.57 0.23 -14.01
CA GLU A 37 18.70 0.43 -13.10
C GLU A 37 19.67 1.52 -13.59
N ASN A 38 20.05 1.44 -14.88
CA ASN A 38 20.95 2.40 -15.49
C ASN A 38 20.38 3.82 -15.50
N LYS A 39 19.07 3.98 -15.74
CA LYS A 39 18.47 5.32 -15.63
C LYS A 39 18.35 5.78 -14.19
N CYS A 40 17.90 4.94 -13.25
CA CYS A 40 17.85 5.33 -11.85
C CYS A 40 19.22 5.85 -11.37
N LYS A 41 20.30 5.18 -11.80
CA LYS A 41 21.68 5.65 -11.57
C LYS A 41 21.97 7.01 -12.20
N ALA A 42 21.55 7.24 -13.44
CA ALA A 42 21.73 8.52 -14.14
C ALA A 42 20.98 9.68 -13.45
N GLU A 43 19.76 9.42 -12.97
CA GLU A 43 18.88 10.39 -12.29
C GLU A 43 19.13 10.50 -10.78
N ARG A 44 20.12 9.76 -10.25
CA ARG A 44 20.42 9.64 -8.81
C ARG A 44 19.20 9.22 -7.98
N ALA A 45 18.30 8.45 -8.57
CA ALA A 45 17.20 7.80 -7.87
C ALA A 45 17.69 6.51 -7.21
N GLU A 46 17.16 6.20 -6.04
CA GLU A 46 17.43 4.92 -5.37
C GLU A 46 16.73 3.80 -6.15
N PHE A 47 17.44 2.73 -6.46
CA PHE A 47 16.88 1.57 -7.18
C PHE A 47 16.93 0.32 -6.30
N ILE A 48 15.76 -0.18 -5.91
CA ILE A 48 15.62 -1.32 -5.02
C ILE A 48 14.96 -2.46 -5.79
N VAL A 49 15.69 -3.57 -5.96
CA VAL A 49 15.16 -4.79 -6.58
C VAL A 49 14.53 -5.66 -5.50
N ARG A 50 13.22 -5.95 -5.64
CA ARG A 50 12.47 -6.83 -4.74
C ARG A 50 12.11 -8.13 -5.47
N ARG A 51 12.75 -9.23 -5.06
CA ARG A 51 12.47 -10.57 -5.61
C ARG A 51 11.18 -11.14 -5.01
N THR A 52 10.34 -11.72 -5.87
CA THR A 52 9.15 -12.46 -5.45
C THR A 52 9.48 -13.92 -5.16
N GLU A 53 8.54 -14.62 -4.52
CA GLU A 53 8.56 -16.05 -4.28
C GLU A 53 7.45 -16.73 -5.07
N LEU A 54 7.71 -17.90 -5.66
CA LEU A 54 6.66 -18.68 -6.32
C LEU A 54 5.91 -19.51 -5.27
N VAL A 55 4.65 -19.18 -5.06
CA VAL A 55 3.78 -19.88 -4.10
C VAL A 55 2.62 -20.52 -4.84
N LYS A 56 2.37 -21.81 -4.58
CA LYS A 56 1.18 -22.49 -5.07
C LYS A 56 -0.02 -22.11 -4.21
N VAL A 57 -1.09 -21.65 -4.84
CA VAL A 57 -2.33 -21.36 -4.12
C VAL A 57 -3.16 -22.64 -3.95
N ALA A 58 -3.93 -22.72 -2.87
CA ALA A 58 -4.81 -23.83 -2.56
C ALA A 58 -6.28 -23.46 -2.79
N GLY A 59 -7.06 -24.45 -3.23
CA GLY A 59 -8.52 -24.38 -3.35
C GLY A 59 -9.02 -23.61 -4.58
N GLY A 60 -10.22 -23.99 -5.03
CA GLY A 60 -10.87 -23.42 -6.22
C GLY A 60 -10.14 -23.74 -7.53
N GLU A 61 -10.54 -23.07 -8.61
CA GLU A 61 -10.04 -23.29 -9.98
C GLU A 61 -8.54 -23.02 -10.15
N ASN A 62 -7.95 -22.22 -9.27
CA ASN A 62 -6.53 -21.87 -9.31
C ASN A 62 -5.65 -22.80 -8.47
N SER A 63 -6.22 -23.85 -7.86
CA SER A 63 -5.48 -24.75 -6.97
C SER A 63 -4.25 -25.34 -7.68
N GLY A 64 -3.10 -25.30 -7.01
CA GLY A 64 -1.81 -25.79 -7.53
C GLY A 64 -1.10 -24.86 -8.51
N ARG A 65 -1.75 -23.79 -9.00
CA ARG A 65 -1.12 -22.81 -9.89
C ARG A 65 -0.11 -21.95 -9.12
N PRO A 66 1.09 -21.70 -9.68
CA PRO A 66 2.09 -20.86 -9.04
C PRO A 66 1.78 -19.37 -9.25
N PHE A 67 1.94 -18.58 -8.20
CA PHE A 67 1.81 -17.12 -8.20
C PHE A 67 3.10 -16.49 -7.68
N ASN A 68 3.55 -15.39 -8.31
CA ASN A 68 4.66 -14.59 -7.79
C ASN A 68 4.17 -13.75 -6.63
N LEU A 69 4.60 -14.11 -5.43
CA LEU A 69 4.22 -13.44 -4.20
C LEU A 69 5.34 -12.52 -3.73
N VAL A 70 4.98 -11.28 -3.40
CA VAL A 70 5.87 -10.34 -2.71
C VAL A 70 6.04 -10.82 -1.26
N ARG A 71 7.28 -10.89 -0.80
CA ARG A 71 7.59 -11.25 0.59
C ARG A 71 6.98 -10.24 1.57
N ILE A 72 6.69 -10.70 2.78
CA ILE A 72 5.95 -9.92 3.77
C ILE A 72 6.71 -8.63 4.16
N GLU A 73 8.00 -8.77 4.41
CA GLU A 73 8.92 -7.67 4.70
C GLU A 73 8.98 -6.65 3.55
N HIS A 74 8.93 -7.11 2.29
CA HIS A 74 8.93 -6.23 1.14
C HIS A 74 7.62 -5.45 1.00
N ALA A 75 6.49 -6.09 1.29
CA ALA A 75 5.18 -5.44 1.26
C ALA A 75 5.07 -4.38 2.37
N ARG A 76 5.58 -4.70 3.58
CA ARG A 76 5.67 -3.76 4.69
C ARG A 76 6.54 -2.54 4.33
N ASP A 77 7.80 -2.78 3.95
CA ASP A 77 8.75 -1.72 3.62
C ASP A 77 8.19 -0.80 2.54
N LEU A 78 7.61 -1.37 1.47
CA LEU A 78 7.01 -0.61 0.39
C LEU A 78 5.89 0.28 0.91
N TYR A 79 4.93 -0.29 1.65
CA TYR A 79 3.76 0.46 2.10
C TYR A 79 4.11 1.55 3.11
N GLU A 80 5.11 1.33 3.96
CA GLU A 80 5.63 2.38 4.85
C GLU A 80 6.34 3.49 4.05
N GLN A 81 7.17 3.14 3.06
CA GLN A 81 7.95 4.13 2.30
C GLN A 81 7.12 5.00 1.37
N ILE A 82 6.12 4.45 0.68
CA ILE A 82 5.27 5.20 -0.27
C ILE A 82 4.53 6.37 0.38
N HIS A 83 4.41 6.35 1.71
CA HIS A 83 3.79 7.42 2.49
C HIS A 83 4.79 8.45 3.06
N ARG A 84 6.09 8.23 2.90
CA ARG A 84 7.14 9.08 3.51
C ARG A 84 7.98 9.80 2.46
N ILE A 85 8.22 9.14 1.33
CA ILE A 85 8.98 9.68 0.21
C ILE A 85 8.26 9.36 -1.11
N PRO A 86 8.55 10.10 -2.20
CA PRO A 86 8.09 9.71 -3.53
C PRO A 86 8.63 8.33 -3.91
N VAL A 87 7.73 7.36 -4.07
CA VAL A 87 8.05 6.01 -4.52
C VAL A 87 7.41 5.74 -5.87
N ILE A 88 8.15 5.05 -6.73
CA ILE A 88 7.65 4.55 -8.00
C ILE A 88 7.75 3.04 -8.00
N THR A 89 6.60 2.39 -8.14
CA THR A 89 6.48 0.94 -8.09
C THR A 89 6.47 0.39 -9.50
N MET A 90 7.43 -0.49 -9.82
CA MET A 90 7.57 -1.07 -11.15
C MET A 90 7.66 -2.58 -11.06
N SER A 91 7.28 -3.29 -12.12
CA SER A 91 7.45 -4.74 -12.20
C SER A 91 7.69 -5.20 -13.63
N ASN A 92 8.33 -6.36 -13.81
CA ASN A 92 8.39 -7.08 -15.10
C ASN A 92 7.59 -8.40 -15.06
N ILE A 93 6.75 -8.56 -14.04
CA ILE A 93 5.85 -9.70 -13.82
C ILE A 93 4.56 -9.28 -13.14
N GLY A 94 3.50 -10.08 -13.31
CA GLY A 94 2.36 -10.04 -12.41
C GLY A 94 2.76 -10.60 -11.04
N CYS A 95 2.67 -9.77 -10.00
CA CYS A 95 2.97 -10.16 -8.62
C CYS A 95 1.87 -9.73 -7.65
N PHE A 96 1.80 -10.43 -6.53
CA PHE A 96 0.69 -10.37 -5.59
C PHE A 96 1.20 -10.22 -4.15
N ILE A 97 0.37 -9.62 -3.30
CA ILE A 97 0.61 -9.46 -1.86
C ILE A 97 -0.48 -10.24 -1.11
N ARG A 98 -0.13 -10.86 0.02
CA ARG A 98 -1.12 -11.49 0.89
C ARG A 98 -1.87 -10.41 1.65
N ARG A 99 -3.20 -10.49 1.63
CA ARG A 99 -4.07 -9.67 2.49
C ARG A 99 -4.06 -10.15 3.93
N ASP A 100 -3.89 -11.46 4.14
CA ASP A 100 -3.68 -12.08 5.45
C ASP A 100 -2.39 -12.90 5.43
N PRO A 101 -1.33 -12.42 6.11
CA PRO A 101 -0.04 -13.10 6.10
C PRO A 101 -0.07 -14.41 6.92
N SER A 102 -1.02 -14.53 7.87
CA SER A 102 -1.22 -15.74 8.68
C SER A 102 -2.00 -16.84 7.97
N SER A 103 -2.60 -16.56 6.81
CA SER A 103 -3.41 -17.56 6.10
C SER A 103 -2.55 -18.56 5.34
N ILE A 104 -2.46 -19.77 5.88
CA ILE A 104 -1.74 -20.90 5.30
C ILE A 104 -2.71 -22.11 5.26
N PRO A 105 -2.92 -22.77 4.11
CA PRO A 105 -2.33 -22.46 2.80
C PRO A 105 -2.90 -21.18 2.17
N VAL A 106 -2.13 -20.56 1.30
CA VAL A 106 -2.50 -19.32 0.60
C VAL A 106 -3.63 -19.58 -0.38
N ARG A 107 -4.71 -18.80 -0.35
CA ARG A 107 -5.83 -18.90 -1.31
C ARG A 107 -5.86 -17.68 -2.22
N LYS A 108 -6.31 -17.84 -3.47
CA LYS A 108 -6.34 -16.74 -4.45
C LYS A 108 -7.15 -15.52 -3.98
N LYS A 109 -8.28 -15.73 -3.28
CA LYS A 109 -9.11 -14.65 -2.72
C LYS A 109 -8.41 -13.80 -1.66
N GLN A 110 -7.31 -14.29 -1.09
CA GLN A 110 -6.51 -13.59 -0.08
C GLN A 110 -5.33 -12.86 -0.70
N LEU A 111 -5.27 -12.78 -2.02
CA LEU A 111 -4.22 -12.08 -2.76
C LEU A 111 -4.77 -10.78 -3.34
N ILE A 112 -4.00 -9.71 -3.20
CA ILE A 112 -4.18 -8.46 -3.92
C ILE A 112 -3.05 -8.32 -4.95
N SER A 113 -3.31 -7.76 -6.13
CA SER A 113 -2.23 -7.41 -7.06
C SER A 113 -1.34 -6.32 -6.44
N LEU A 114 -0.07 -6.27 -6.85
CA LEU A 114 0.82 -5.17 -6.43
C LEU A 114 0.24 -3.81 -6.82
N GLU A 115 -0.35 -3.69 -8.01
CA GLU A 115 -1.06 -2.49 -8.46
C GLU A 115 -2.19 -2.09 -7.50
N GLY A 116 -3.08 -3.01 -7.18
CA GLY A 116 -4.20 -2.74 -6.27
C GLY A 116 -3.73 -2.38 -4.86
N PHE A 117 -2.59 -2.91 -4.43
CA PHE A 117 -2.02 -2.62 -3.12
C PHE A 117 -1.48 -1.19 -3.01
N VAL A 118 -0.79 -0.70 -4.04
CA VAL A 118 -0.19 0.64 -4.04
C VAL A 118 -1.08 1.72 -4.67
N ARG A 119 -2.27 1.34 -5.16
CA ARG A 119 -3.17 2.27 -5.84
C ARG A 119 -3.46 3.51 -4.98
N TYR A 120 -3.40 4.67 -5.64
CA TYR A 120 -3.50 6.01 -5.03
C TYR A 120 -2.38 6.38 -4.07
N LYS A 121 -1.38 5.53 -3.86
CA LYS A 121 -0.27 5.79 -2.92
C LYS A 121 1.05 5.97 -3.65
N SER A 122 1.25 5.24 -4.73
CA SER A 122 2.38 5.42 -5.64
C SER A 122 1.98 5.21 -7.09
N PHE A 123 2.83 5.70 -7.99
CA PHE A 123 2.75 5.33 -9.39
C PHE A 123 3.07 3.83 -9.56
N PHE A 124 2.36 3.15 -10.46
CA PHE A 124 2.57 1.75 -10.77
C PHE A 124 2.65 1.49 -12.27
N ARG A 125 3.63 0.66 -12.70
CA ARG A 125 3.68 0.13 -14.09
C ARG A 125 4.30 -1.25 -14.17
N ILE A 126 3.78 -2.06 -15.10
CA ILE A 126 4.38 -3.35 -15.50
C ILE A 126 5.00 -3.18 -16.89
N PHE A 127 6.26 -3.57 -17.04
CA PHE A 127 6.95 -3.62 -18.33
C PHE A 127 6.95 -5.05 -18.86
N ARG A 128 6.61 -5.18 -20.14
CA ARG A 128 6.63 -6.47 -20.85
C ARG A 128 7.76 -6.56 -21.86
N SER A 129 8.39 -5.43 -22.22
CA SER A 129 9.54 -5.41 -23.12
C SER A 129 10.55 -4.30 -22.74
N PRO A 130 11.83 -4.46 -23.13
CA PRO A 130 12.82 -3.40 -22.96
C PRO A 130 12.44 -2.09 -23.68
N THR A 131 11.79 -2.18 -24.85
CA THR A 131 11.36 -1.02 -25.64
C THR A 131 10.36 -0.13 -24.88
N GLU A 132 9.44 -0.73 -24.12
CA GLU A 132 8.49 0.01 -23.27
C GLU A 132 9.19 0.78 -22.14
N CYS A 133 10.38 0.36 -21.72
CA CYS A 133 11.14 1.01 -20.65
C CYS A 133 11.77 2.30 -21.13
N VAL A 134 12.35 2.29 -22.33
CA VAL A 134 13.08 3.44 -22.89
C VAL A 134 12.17 4.65 -23.05
N THR A 135 10.95 4.46 -23.54
CA THR A 135 9.98 5.56 -23.73
C THR A 135 9.38 6.07 -22.42
N PHE A 136 9.17 5.18 -21.45
CA PHE A 136 8.52 5.53 -20.18
C PHE A 136 9.43 6.28 -19.21
N ILE A 137 10.72 5.99 -19.27
CA ILE A 137 11.66 6.44 -18.27
C ILE A 137 11.92 7.97 -18.34
N ASP A 138 11.64 8.62 -19.46
CA ASP A 138 11.69 10.09 -19.56
C ASP A 138 10.48 10.76 -18.87
N GLU A 139 9.40 10.02 -18.60
CA GLU A 139 8.21 10.51 -17.90
C GLU A 139 8.38 10.52 -16.37
N LEU A 140 9.41 9.83 -15.83
CA LEU A 140 9.73 9.75 -14.39
C LEU A 140 9.75 11.12 -13.69
N GLY A 141 10.23 12.17 -14.37
CA GLY A 141 10.24 13.54 -13.86
C GLY A 141 8.84 14.17 -13.77
N SER A 142 7.97 13.90 -14.75
CA SER A 142 6.61 14.43 -14.85
C SER A 142 5.61 13.69 -13.94
N LEU A 143 5.86 12.41 -13.65
CA LEU A 143 5.00 11.58 -12.79
C LEU A 143 4.92 12.08 -11.34
N LYS A 144 5.87 12.92 -10.90
CA LYS A 144 5.85 13.57 -9.58
C LYS A 144 4.62 14.47 -9.37
N ALA A 145 3.98 14.95 -10.44
CA ALA A 145 2.99 16.03 -10.39
C ALA A 145 1.54 15.59 -10.60
N ALA A 146 1.28 14.33 -10.95
CA ALA A 146 0.08 13.99 -11.70
C ALA A 146 -0.95 13.18 -10.91
N TYR A 147 -1.36 13.60 -9.71
CA TYR A 147 -2.58 13.03 -9.13
C TYR A 147 -3.35 14.01 -8.23
N TYR A 148 -4.67 13.96 -8.41
CA TYR A 148 -5.71 14.86 -7.96
C TYR A 148 -5.59 15.36 -6.50
N THR A 149 -5.87 16.66 -6.31
CA THR A 149 -6.10 17.27 -5.00
C THR A 149 -7.16 16.47 -4.23
N THR A 150 -6.79 16.03 -3.03
CA THR A 150 -7.62 15.22 -2.13
C THR A 150 -7.53 15.79 -0.72
N ASP A 151 -8.56 15.61 0.09
CA ASP A 151 -8.53 15.92 1.53
C ASP A 151 -8.30 14.64 2.35
N VAL A 152 -8.14 14.79 3.67
CA VAL A 152 -7.90 13.68 4.61
C VAL A 152 -9.10 12.74 4.79
N HIS A 153 -10.28 13.15 4.30
CA HIS A 153 -11.53 12.39 4.38
C HIS A 153 -11.82 11.60 3.11
N ASP A 154 -11.08 11.80 2.04
CA ASP A 154 -11.20 11.06 0.80
C ASP A 154 -10.94 9.55 1.02
N PRO A 155 -11.78 8.64 0.47
CA PRO A 155 -11.55 7.20 0.57
C PRO A 155 -10.18 6.73 0.10
N ARG A 156 -9.56 7.44 -0.84
CA ARG A 156 -8.21 7.15 -1.34
C ARG A 156 -7.13 7.37 -0.29
N MET A 157 -7.41 8.07 0.82
CA MET A 157 -6.52 8.16 1.98
C MET A 157 -6.45 6.87 2.79
N LEU A 158 -7.49 6.04 2.73
CA LEU A 158 -7.57 4.83 3.55
C LEU A 158 -6.51 3.80 3.13
N PRO A 159 -6.00 2.99 4.07
CA PRO A 159 -5.29 1.77 3.75
C PRO A 159 -6.31 0.72 3.27
N LEU A 160 -6.71 0.81 2.00
CA LEU A 160 -7.81 0.01 1.43
C LEU A 160 -7.62 -1.50 1.59
N HIS A 161 -6.38 -1.98 1.61
CA HIS A 161 -6.09 -3.39 1.82
C HIS A 161 -6.45 -3.90 3.22
N ILE A 162 -6.51 -3.00 4.22
CA ILE A 162 -7.00 -3.26 5.59
C ILE A 162 -8.50 -2.98 5.69
N PHE A 163 -8.96 -1.90 5.05
CA PHE A 163 -10.33 -1.38 5.15
C PHE A 163 -11.37 -2.24 4.38
N ASP A 164 -11.05 -2.66 3.16
CA ASP A 164 -11.90 -3.57 2.39
C ASP A 164 -11.04 -4.58 1.60
N ALA A 165 -10.97 -5.79 2.14
CA ALA A 165 -10.19 -6.87 1.56
C ALA A 165 -10.82 -7.47 0.28
N GLU A 166 -12.06 -7.12 -0.06
CA GLU A 166 -12.83 -7.82 -1.10
C GLU A 166 -13.31 -6.90 -2.23
N GLY A 167 -13.58 -5.63 -1.93
CA GLY A 167 -14.08 -4.68 -2.92
C GLY A 167 -13.07 -4.35 -4.02
N ASN A 168 -13.59 -4.09 -5.23
CA ASN A 168 -12.83 -3.47 -6.30
C ASN A 168 -13.05 -1.96 -6.24
N TRP A 169 -12.02 -1.22 -5.83
CA TRP A 169 -12.03 0.24 -5.71
C TRP A 169 -10.96 0.87 -6.60
N GLU A 170 -10.79 0.34 -7.80
CA GLU A 170 -9.75 0.75 -8.74
C GLU A 170 -9.96 2.14 -9.37
N ASN A 171 -11.18 2.68 -9.34
CA ASN A 171 -11.55 3.95 -10.00
C ASN A 171 -12.33 4.88 -9.05
N LEU A 172 -11.80 5.15 -7.84
CA LEU A 172 -12.45 6.03 -6.85
C LEU A 172 -12.46 7.51 -7.28
N GLU A 173 -11.73 7.85 -8.34
CA GLU A 173 -11.87 9.09 -9.10
C GLU A 173 -13.23 9.19 -9.81
N ASP A 174 -13.85 8.06 -10.15
CA ASP A 174 -15.17 8.04 -10.78
C ASP A 174 -16.25 8.40 -9.76
N VAL A 175 -17.05 9.41 -10.08
CA VAL A 175 -18.15 9.88 -9.21
C VAL A 175 -19.13 8.74 -8.86
N ALA A 176 -19.34 7.79 -9.77
CA ALA A 176 -20.20 6.63 -9.53
C ALA A 176 -19.60 5.70 -8.46
N GLN A 177 -18.34 5.29 -8.60
CA GLN A 177 -17.70 4.39 -7.65
C GLN A 177 -17.44 5.09 -6.30
N LEU A 178 -17.11 6.38 -6.30
CA LEU A 178 -16.99 7.17 -5.07
C LEU A 178 -18.31 7.23 -4.29
N ARG A 179 -19.43 7.40 -4.99
CA ARG A 179 -20.78 7.40 -4.39
C ARG A 179 -21.14 6.02 -3.84
N GLU A 180 -20.84 4.95 -4.58
CA GLU A 180 -21.03 3.58 -4.11
C GLU A 180 -20.22 3.32 -2.83
N PHE A 181 -18.94 3.69 -2.82
CA PHE A 181 -18.08 3.57 -1.66
C PHE A 181 -18.67 4.28 -0.44
N ARG A 182 -19.07 5.54 -0.61
CA ARG A 182 -19.63 6.36 0.48
C ARG A 182 -20.97 5.80 0.98
N SER A 183 -21.82 5.31 0.08
CA SER A 183 -23.08 4.66 0.46
C SER A 183 -22.84 3.41 1.31
N ARG A 184 -21.83 2.62 0.95
CA ARG A 184 -21.52 1.35 1.63
C ARG A 184 -20.79 1.53 2.96
N PHE A 185 -19.89 2.50 3.03
CA PHE A 185 -18.92 2.63 4.12
C PHE A 185 -18.99 3.95 4.89
N GLY A 186 -19.92 4.84 4.55
CA GLY A 186 -20.10 6.13 5.23
C GLY A 186 -19.20 7.25 4.70
N GLY A 187 -19.27 8.40 5.39
CA GLY A 187 -18.61 9.65 5.03
C GLY A 187 -17.32 9.94 5.81
N GLY A 188 -16.79 11.16 5.69
CA GLY A 188 -15.52 11.56 6.30
C GLY A 188 -15.50 11.62 7.83
N ALA A 189 -16.64 11.82 8.48
CA ALA A 189 -16.73 11.92 9.94
C ALA A 189 -16.66 10.55 10.63
N THR A 190 -17.26 9.53 10.02
CA THR A 190 -17.30 8.16 10.54
C THR A 190 -17.47 7.20 9.38
N ARG A 191 -16.60 6.19 9.35
CA ARG A 191 -16.65 5.13 8.35
C ARG A 191 -16.88 3.78 9.00
N PHE A 192 -17.41 2.85 8.23
CA PHE A 192 -17.49 1.44 8.61
C PHE A 192 -16.73 0.63 7.59
N ASP A 193 -15.85 -0.25 8.05
CA ASP A 193 -15.14 -1.14 7.14
C ASP A 193 -16.00 -2.35 6.73
N ARG A 194 -15.44 -3.23 5.89
CA ARG A 194 -16.14 -4.44 5.42
C ARG A 194 -16.65 -5.31 6.56
N CYS A 195 -15.93 -5.35 7.67
CA CYS A 195 -16.29 -6.10 8.87
C CYS A 195 -17.23 -5.31 9.79
N ARG A 196 -17.75 -4.14 9.39
CA ARG A 196 -18.60 -3.26 10.22
C ARG A 196 -17.88 -2.72 11.47
N ARG A 197 -16.55 -2.68 11.49
CA ARG A 197 -15.81 -1.92 12.51
C ARG A 197 -15.90 -0.44 12.16
N GLU A 198 -16.05 0.38 13.19
CA GLU A 198 -16.10 1.82 13.02
C GLU A 198 -14.68 2.38 12.94
N TRP A 199 -14.44 3.24 11.96
CA TRP A 199 -13.22 4.02 11.76
C TRP A 199 -13.58 5.48 11.97
N ALA A 200 -13.36 5.96 13.20
CA ALA A 200 -13.65 7.33 13.58
C ALA A 200 -12.43 8.24 13.38
N ASN A 201 -12.68 9.53 13.16
CA ASN A 201 -11.63 10.53 13.18
C ASN A 201 -10.95 10.57 14.56
N PRO A 202 -9.64 10.87 14.62
CA PRO A 202 -8.88 10.80 15.85
C PRO A 202 -9.35 11.89 16.80
N LYS A 203 -9.54 11.55 18.08
CA LYS A 203 -9.84 12.55 19.12
C LYS A 203 -8.66 13.48 19.39
N ALA A 204 -7.44 12.98 19.19
CA ALA A 204 -6.21 13.72 19.37
C ALA A 204 -5.17 13.23 18.36
N LEU A 205 -4.41 14.15 17.78
CA LEU A 205 -3.33 13.85 16.86
C LEU A 205 -2.04 13.61 17.66
N HIS A 206 -1.50 12.41 17.55
CA HIS A 206 -0.31 11.99 18.29
C HIS A 206 0.71 11.40 17.32
N GLY A 207 1.81 12.11 17.11
CA GLY A 207 2.87 11.69 16.20
C GLY A 207 3.65 12.88 15.69
N ARG A 208 4.86 12.62 15.20
CA ARG A 208 5.70 13.65 14.56
C ARG A 208 6.01 13.33 13.10
N ASP A 209 5.52 12.19 12.62
CA ASP A 209 5.74 11.78 11.24
C ASP A 209 4.85 12.61 10.31
N ILE A 210 5.48 13.14 9.27
CA ILE A 210 4.79 13.77 8.14
C ILE A 210 4.58 12.67 7.11
N LEU A 211 3.33 12.26 6.96
CA LEU A 211 2.94 11.30 5.95
C LEU A 211 2.34 12.02 4.75
N ARG A 212 2.47 11.40 3.59
CA ARG A 212 1.87 11.83 2.34
C ARG A 212 1.06 10.69 1.77
N VAL A 213 -0.10 10.99 1.22
CA VAL A 213 -0.78 10.09 0.30
C VAL A 213 -0.86 10.85 -0.99
N ASN A 214 -0.31 10.29 -2.06
CA ASN A 214 -0.47 10.87 -3.39
C ASN A 214 0.05 12.32 -3.49
N GLY A 215 1.18 12.62 -2.84
CA GLY A 215 1.75 13.96 -2.77
C GLY A 215 1.01 14.94 -1.86
N VAL A 216 -0.18 14.59 -1.35
CA VAL A 216 -0.90 15.39 -0.36
C VAL A 216 -0.36 15.09 1.03
N GLU A 217 0.12 16.13 1.70
CA GLU A 217 0.56 16.06 3.09
C GLU A 217 -0.64 15.83 4.02
N ILE A 218 -0.48 14.86 4.92
CA ILE A 218 -1.47 14.48 5.92
C ILE A 218 -1.10 15.19 7.23
N PRO A 219 -2.07 15.68 8.01
CA PRO A 219 -1.81 16.23 9.34
C PRO A 219 -0.95 15.28 10.18
N MET A 220 0.06 15.85 10.84
CA MET A 220 0.99 15.07 11.67
C MET A 220 0.24 14.27 12.72
N GLY A 221 0.57 12.97 12.84
CA GLY A 221 -0.05 12.08 13.80
C GLY A 221 -1.50 11.69 13.48
N TYR A 222 -1.99 11.95 12.26
CA TYR A 222 -3.30 11.50 11.81
C TYR A 222 -3.40 9.97 11.78
N HIS A 223 -4.53 9.47 12.26
CA HIS A 223 -4.89 8.07 12.34
C HIS A 223 -6.41 7.95 12.45
N TRP A 224 -6.93 6.75 12.23
CA TRP A 224 -8.30 6.41 12.57
C TRP A 224 -8.36 5.66 13.90
N ASP A 225 -9.33 6.01 14.73
CA ASP A 225 -9.71 5.24 15.91
C ASP A 225 -10.64 4.10 15.47
N VAL A 226 -10.09 2.87 15.42
CA VAL A 226 -10.80 1.71 14.89
C VAL A 226 -11.33 0.85 16.03
N THR A 227 -12.66 0.69 16.12
CA THR A 227 -13.33 0.01 17.23
C THR A 227 -14.11 -1.23 16.78
N ARG A 228 -14.11 -2.28 17.63
CA ARG A 228 -14.86 -3.52 17.40
C ARG A 228 -16.30 -3.44 17.91
N LYS A 229 -17.08 -2.45 17.45
CA LYS A 229 -18.50 -2.33 17.83
C LYS A 229 -19.29 -3.60 17.47
N ASN A 230 -19.42 -3.86 16.16
CA ASN A 230 -20.20 -4.99 15.62
C ASN A 230 -19.38 -5.88 14.67
N GLY A 231 -18.06 -5.73 14.69
CA GLY A 231 -17.18 -6.32 13.69
C GLY A 231 -16.27 -7.43 14.16
N ASP A 232 -15.56 -8.00 13.19
CA ASP A 232 -14.57 -9.03 13.40
C ASP A 232 -13.50 -8.56 14.40
N GLU A 233 -13.10 -9.47 15.29
CA GLU A 233 -12.01 -9.25 16.22
C GLU A 233 -10.65 -9.14 15.53
N ARG A 234 -10.49 -9.63 14.30
CA ARG A 234 -9.21 -9.67 13.60
C ARG A 234 -9.03 -8.53 12.63
N ILE A 235 -8.06 -7.65 12.89
CA ILE A 235 -7.54 -6.70 11.90
C ILE A 235 -6.32 -7.31 11.26
N THR A 236 -6.27 -7.24 9.94
CA THR A 236 -5.23 -7.87 9.14
C THR A 236 -4.60 -6.83 8.24
N THR A 237 -3.28 -6.72 8.28
CA THR A 237 -2.48 -5.95 7.32
C THR A 237 -1.74 -6.91 6.41
N ALA A 238 -0.98 -6.40 5.43
CA ALA A 238 -0.12 -7.25 4.60
C ALA A 238 1.00 -7.97 5.39
N HIS A 239 1.29 -7.55 6.62
CA HIS A 239 2.42 -8.05 7.41
C HIS A 239 2.12 -8.39 8.86
N GLU A 240 1.01 -7.93 9.43
CA GLU A 240 0.63 -8.24 10.82
C GLU A 240 -0.82 -8.70 10.91
N VAL A 241 -1.12 -9.43 11.98
CA VAL A 241 -2.49 -9.67 12.42
C VAL A 241 -2.67 -9.19 13.85
N TRP A 242 -3.72 -8.41 14.07
CA TRP A 242 -4.10 -7.83 15.34
C TRP A 242 -5.45 -8.38 15.78
N LYS A 243 -5.61 -8.55 17.09
CA LYS A 243 -6.86 -8.95 17.73
C LYS A 243 -7.39 -7.83 18.63
N LEU A 244 -8.68 -7.54 18.46
CA LEU A 244 -9.52 -6.64 19.25
C LEU A 244 -10.43 -7.49 20.17
N PRO A 245 -9.99 -7.90 21.36
CA PRO A 245 -10.63 -8.96 22.13
C PRO A 245 -12.00 -8.62 22.75
N GLY A 246 -12.38 -7.34 22.87
CA GLY A 246 -13.64 -6.92 23.50
C GLY A 246 -14.41 -5.87 22.68
N SER A 247 -15.69 -5.67 23.00
CA SER A 247 -16.55 -4.69 22.31
C SER A 247 -16.06 -3.25 22.44
N ASN A 248 -15.35 -2.94 23.53
CA ASN A 248 -14.73 -1.63 23.80
C ASN A 248 -13.24 -1.59 23.41
N SER A 249 -12.72 -2.63 22.76
CA SER A 249 -11.34 -2.62 22.28
C SER A 249 -11.22 -1.78 21.02
N TYR A 250 -10.10 -1.08 20.93
CA TYR A 250 -9.76 -0.24 19.79
C TYR A 250 -8.26 -0.31 19.49
N CYS A 251 -7.90 0.11 18.29
CA CYS A 251 -6.53 0.42 17.92
C CYS A 251 -6.52 1.68 17.05
N ASN A 252 -5.36 2.33 16.95
CA ASN A 252 -5.18 3.41 16.00
C ASN A 252 -4.55 2.83 14.73
N ILE A 253 -5.16 3.09 13.58
CA ILE A 253 -4.59 2.68 12.28
C ILE A 253 -4.19 3.95 11.52
N TYR A 254 -2.96 3.97 11.02
CA TYR A 254 -2.39 5.11 10.31
C TYR A 254 -2.54 4.91 8.78
N PRO A 255 -2.43 5.98 7.98
CA PRO A 255 -2.48 5.90 6.51
C PRO A 255 -1.49 4.89 5.90
N ASP A 256 -0.30 4.79 6.49
CA ASP A 256 0.76 3.86 6.10
C ASP A 256 0.55 2.42 6.63
N GLY A 257 -0.65 2.11 7.16
CA GLY A 257 -1.00 0.79 7.66
C GLY A 257 -0.36 0.43 9.01
N TYR A 258 0.41 1.34 9.63
CA TYR A 258 0.90 1.13 10.99
C TYR A 258 -0.28 1.01 11.97
N ILE A 259 -0.18 0.06 12.90
CA ILE A 259 -1.18 -0.15 13.95
C ILE A 259 -0.55 0.14 15.30
N ARG A 260 -1.10 1.13 16.01
CA ARG A 260 -0.77 1.39 17.42
C ARG A 260 -1.82 0.74 18.32
N PRO A 261 -1.41 -0.02 19.35
CA PRO A 261 -2.37 -0.58 20.29
C PRO A 261 -3.12 0.51 21.05
N GLY A 262 -4.43 0.33 21.23
CA GLY A 262 -5.23 1.21 22.08
C GLY A 262 -4.82 1.10 23.55
N GLN A 263 -4.98 2.21 24.28
CA GLN A 263 -4.81 2.24 25.74
C GLN A 263 -6.05 1.65 26.42
N GLY A 264 -6.19 0.33 26.36
CA GLY A 264 -7.20 -0.42 27.11
C GLY A 264 -6.56 -1.20 28.27
N ASN A 265 -7.27 -1.32 29.39
CA ASN A 265 -6.81 -2.11 30.54
C ASN A 265 -7.08 -3.61 30.32
N GLY A 266 -6.11 -4.45 30.71
CA GLY A 266 -6.25 -5.90 30.81
C GLY A 266 -6.80 -6.58 29.54
N LYS A 267 -7.96 -7.24 29.68
CA LYS A 267 -8.59 -8.09 28.65
C LYS A 267 -9.08 -7.34 27.40
N ASN A 268 -9.16 -6.01 27.44
CA ASN A 268 -9.66 -5.19 26.32
C ASN A 268 -8.55 -4.55 25.47
N ARG A 269 -7.28 -4.83 25.78
CA ARG A 269 -6.15 -4.28 25.03
C ARG A 269 -6.01 -4.99 23.68
N SER A 270 -5.97 -4.21 22.59
CA SER A 270 -5.62 -4.73 21.26
C SER A 270 -4.22 -5.34 21.29
N LYS A 271 -4.05 -6.52 20.68
CA LYS A 271 -2.77 -7.24 20.70
C LYS A 271 -2.41 -7.77 19.32
N ARG A 272 -1.14 -7.67 18.95
CA ARG A 272 -0.59 -8.36 17.78
C ARG A 272 -0.54 -9.87 18.07
N VAL A 273 -1.14 -10.66 17.18
CA VAL A 273 -1.24 -12.13 17.30
C VAL A 273 -0.47 -12.85 16.19
N TRP A 274 0.01 -12.13 15.19
CA TRP A 274 0.88 -12.64 14.13
C TRP A 274 1.84 -11.52 13.68
N PRO A 275 3.17 -11.77 13.65
CA PRO A 275 4.20 -10.76 13.41
C PRO A 275 4.56 -10.54 11.95
#